data_AF-A0A2D9FUF2-F1
#
_entry.id   AF-A0A2D9FUF2-F1
#
_cell.length_a   1.000
_cell.length_b   1.000
_cell.length_c   1.000
_cell.angle_alpha   90.00
_cell.angle_beta   90.00
_cell.angle_gamma   90.00
#
_symmetry.space_group_name_H-M   'P 1'
#
loop_
_entity.id
_entity.type
_entity.pdbx_description
1 polymer ?
#
loop_
_entity_poly.entity_id
_entity_poly.type
_entity_poly.pdbx_seq_one_letter_code
_entity_poly.pdbx_strand_id
1 'polypeptide(L)'
;MKKVYQTIVDSEDGNCAQAAIASLFGKELEEVPNFVEYRERYTEKLLDYFEVQGYPNATVVGVKRHEPDLINKAIALDSGVGGFFYASIHSMTYEGGTHAVVVDSKLNVVHDPNPNQRALGLGRMQVVSMVFPNGIVIGKHGSVMKMEEVLDDI
;
A
#
# COMPACT_ATOMS: atom_id res chain seq x y z
N MET A 1 4.28 -10.81 -9.33
CA MET A 1 3.76 -10.98 -7.96
C MET A 1 3.66 -12.46 -7.62
N LYS A 2 4.10 -12.86 -6.42
CA LYS A 2 3.87 -14.18 -5.81
C LYS A 2 2.76 -14.02 -4.77
N LYS A 3 1.86 -14.99 -4.55
CA LYS A 3 0.89 -14.88 -3.44
C LYS A 3 1.51 -15.43 -2.16
N VAL A 4 1.64 -14.58 -1.16
CA VAL A 4 2.13 -14.91 0.19
C VAL A 4 1.05 -14.55 1.20
N TYR A 5 0.74 -15.49 2.08
CA TYR A 5 -0.31 -15.34 3.09
C TYR A 5 0.30 -15.03 4.45
N GLN A 6 -0.40 -14.24 5.26
CA GLN A 6 0.01 -13.94 6.62
C GLN A 6 -0.07 -15.21 7.46
N THR A 7 0.88 -15.38 8.37
CA THR A 7 0.99 -16.54 9.26
C THR A 7 0.49 -16.21 10.67
N ILE A 8 0.41 -14.93 11.02
CA ILE A 8 -0.10 -14.41 12.29
C ILE A 8 -1.38 -13.64 11.98
N VAL A 9 -2.53 -14.17 12.39
CA VAL A 9 -3.85 -13.54 12.23
C VAL A 9 -4.27 -12.98 13.57
N ASP A 10 -3.98 -11.69 13.76
CA ASP A 10 -4.27 -10.95 14.98
C ASP A 10 -4.62 -9.49 14.65
N SER A 11 -5.44 -8.86 15.50
CA SER A 11 -5.91 -7.47 15.30
C SER A 11 -4.86 -6.41 15.64
N GLU A 12 -3.90 -6.72 16.51
CA GLU A 12 -2.87 -5.78 16.98
C GLU A 12 -1.47 -6.18 16.48
N ASP A 13 -1.22 -7.49 16.36
CA ASP A 13 0.10 -8.06 16.05
C ASP A 13 0.14 -8.88 14.76
N GLY A 14 -0.89 -8.75 13.91
CA GLY A 14 -0.96 -9.47 12.63
C GLY A 14 0.09 -9.03 11.61
N ASN A 15 0.70 -9.99 10.91
CA ASN A 15 1.73 -9.72 9.90
C ASN A 15 1.18 -9.56 8.47
N CYS A 16 -0.04 -9.03 8.32
CA CYS A 16 -0.68 -8.82 7.01
C CYS A 16 0.15 -7.95 6.07
N ALA A 17 0.78 -6.89 6.60
CA ALA A 17 1.62 -5.99 5.82
C ALA A 17 2.88 -6.68 5.27
N GLN A 18 3.54 -7.49 6.10
CA GLN A 18 4.69 -8.29 5.71
C GLN A 18 4.32 -9.20 4.52
N ALA A 19 3.19 -9.91 4.63
CA ALA A 19 2.72 -10.82 3.59
C ALA A 19 2.28 -10.10 2.30
N ALA A 20 1.62 -8.94 2.41
CA ALA A 20 1.26 -8.12 1.25
C ALA A 20 2.50 -7.62 0.50
N ILE A 21 3.52 -7.14 1.22
CA ILE A 21 4.78 -6.67 0.65
C ILE A 21 5.59 -7.83 0.07
N ALA A 22 5.68 -8.96 0.77
CA ALA A 22 6.31 -10.18 0.25
C ALA A 22 5.66 -10.60 -1.07
N SER A 23 4.33 -10.52 -1.13
CA SER A 23 3.60 -10.82 -2.35
C SER A 23 3.96 -9.88 -3.49
N LEU A 24 3.90 -8.58 -3.22
CA LEU A 24 4.15 -7.49 -4.17
C LEU A 24 5.52 -7.63 -4.85
N PHE A 25 6.58 -7.85 -4.05
CA PHE A 25 7.96 -7.99 -4.53
C PHE A 25 8.35 -9.42 -4.93
N GLY A 26 7.45 -10.40 -4.77
CA GLY A 26 7.74 -11.80 -5.10
C GLY A 26 8.78 -12.44 -4.18
N LYS A 27 8.78 -12.06 -2.91
CA LYS A 27 9.68 -12.54 -1.86
C LYS A 27 9.03 -13.64 -1.01
N GLU A 28 9.84 -14.37 -0.26
CA GLU A 28 9.36 -15.14 0.88
C GLU A 28 8.98 -14.21 2.04
N LEU A 29 8.17 -14.72 2.97
CA LEU A 29 7.67 -13.91 4.09
C LEU A 29 8.81 -13.42 4.99
N GLU A 30 9.79 -14.29 5.25
CA GLU A 30 10.93 -14.06 6.13
C GLU A 30 11.96 -13.07 5.55
N GLU A 31 11.90 -12.80 4.24
CA GLU A 31 12.75 -11.79 3.58
C GLU A 31 12.21 -10.37 3.75
N VAL A 32 11.01 -10.22 4.31
CA VAL A 32 10.34 -8.93 4.52
C VAL A 32 10.24 -8.64 6.02
N PRO A 33 10.53 -7.42 6.48
CA PRO A 33 10.34 -7.06 7.88
C PRO A 33 8.89 -7.21 8.33
N ASN A 34 8.69 -7.68 9.56
CA ASN A 34 7.37 -7.65 10.19
C ASN A 34 7.06 -6.23 10.67
N PHE A 35 6.50 -5.40 9.78
CA PHE A 35 6.39 -3.95 10.01
C PHE A 35 5.63 -3.55 11.29
N VAL A 36 4.72 -4.42 11.77
CA VAL A 36 3.93 -4.19 12.99
C VAL A 36 4.82 -4.03 14.23
N GLU A 37 6.00 -4.64 14.24
CA GLU A 37 6.97 -4.59 15.35
C GLU A 37 7.56 -3.18 15.54
N TYR A 38 7.52 -2.33 14.51
CA TYR A 38 8.05 -0.96 14.57
C TYR A 38 7.05 0.06 15.12
N ARG A 39 5.79 -0.33 15.37
CA ARG A 39 4.73 0.50 15.99
C ARG A 39 4.66 1.92 15.40
N GLU A 40 5.12 2.93 16.15
CA GLU A 40 5.09 4.34 15.76
C GLU A 40 5.92 4.65 14.50
N ARG A 41 6.92 3.82 14.18
CA ARG A 41 7.79 3.95 13.00
C ARG A 41 7.37 3.07 11.84
N TYR A 42 6.15 2.50 11.89
CA TYR A 42 5.63 1.61 10.84
C TYR A 42 5.77 2.20 9.44
N THR A 43 5.28 3.42 9.22
CA THR A 43 5.28 4.06 7.90
C THR A 43 6.69 4.36 7.41
N GLU A 44 7.55 4.86 8.31
CA GLU A 44 8.97 5.11 8.00
C GLU A 44 9.64 3.82 7.53
N LYS A 45 9.47 2.71 8.26
CA LYS A 45 10.11 1.44 7.92
C LYS A 45 9.53 0.78 6.68
N LEU A 46 8.26 1.01 6.39
CA LEU A 46 7.67 0.61 5.12
C LEU A 46 8.34 1.35 3.96
N LEU A 47 8.51 2.67 4.05
CA LEU A 47 9.13 3.47 2.99
C LEU A 47 10.64 3.17 2.84
N ASP A 48 11.37 3.00 3.94
CA ASP A 48 12.77 2.54 3.92
C ASP A 48 12.91 1.22 3.14
N TYR A 49 11.94 0.31 3.32
CA TYR A 49 11.96 -0.96 2.60
C TYR A 49 11.71 -0.77 1.09
N PHE A 50 10.78 0.09 0.70
CA PHE A 50 10.58 0.43 -0.72
C PHE A 50 11.84 1.04 -1.34
N GLU A 51 12.54 1.91 -0.62
CA GLU A 51 13.83 2.46 -1.06
C GLU A 51 14.85 1.35 -1.34
N VAL A 52 15.01 0.40 -0.41
CA VAL A 52 15.90 -0.77 -0.58
C VAL A 52 15.49 -1.63 -1.77
N GLN A 53 14.20 -1.69 -2.12
CA GLN A 53 13.71 -2.39 -3.31
C GLN A 53 13.86 -1.58 -4.62
N GLY A 54 14.50 -0.41 -4.58
CA GLY A 54 14.73 0.43 -5.76
C GLY A 54 13.67 1.51 -6.01
N TYR A 55 12.86 1.84 -5.01
CA TYR A 55 11.81 2.86 -5.08
C TYR A 55 12.07 3.99 -4.06
N PRO A 56 13.14 4.80 -4.26
CA PRO A 56 13.61 5.77 -3.26
C PRO A 56 12.65 6.93 -3.02
N ASN A 57 11.72 7.16 -3.93
CA ASN A 57 10.75 8.25 -3.85
C ASN A 57 9.37 7.79 -3.37
N ALA A 58 9.23 6.55 -2.89
CA ALA A 58 7.92 6.02 -2.54
C ALA A 58 7.18 6.93 -1.55
N THR A 59 5.91 7.22 -1.82
CA THR A 59 5.07 8.03 -0.93
C THR A 59 3.80 7.29 -0.50
N VAL A 60 3.31 7.58 0.70
CA VAL A 60 2.00 7.10 1.16
C VAL A 60 0.97 8.18 0.91
N VAL A 61 -0.09 7.82 0.20
CA VAL A 61 -1.24 8.71 -0.02
C VAL A 61 -2.46 8.10 0.67
N GLY A 62 -3.01 8.83 1.63
CA GLY A 62 -4.26 8.49 2.29
C GLY A 62 -5.48 9.04 1.55
N VAL A 63 -6.59 8.30 1.55
CA VAL A 63 -7.90 8.84 1.16
C VAL A 63 -8.35 9.82 2.22
N LYS A 64 -8.39 11.10 1.88
CA LYS A 64 -9.11 12.08 2.69
C LYS A 64 -10.59 11.99 2.35
N ARG A 65 -11.45 12.05 3.37
CA ARG A 65 -12.93 11.95 3.26
C ARG A 65 -13.55 12.93 2.24
N HIS A 66 -12.84 14.01 1.90
CA HIS A 66 -13.30 15.05 0.97
C HIS A 66 -12.60 15.02 -0.41
N GLU A 67 -11.69 14.08 -0.66
CA GLU A 67 -10.95 13.98 -1.93
C GLU A 67 -10.85 12.52 -2.41
N PRO A 68 -11.98 11.85 -2.70
CA PRO A 68 -11.99 10.45 -3.11
C PRO A 68 -11.23 10.19 -4.43
N ASP A 69 -11.10 11.22 -5.27
CA ASP A 69 -10.42 11.11 -6.57
C ASP A 69 -8.90 11.22 -6.48
N LEU A 70 -8.34 11.55 -5.31
CA LEU A 70 -6.91 11.74 -5.14
C LEU A 70 -6.11 10.49 -5.51
N ILE A 71 -6.58 9.31 -5.07
CA ILE A 71 -5.96 8.02 -5.42
C ILE A 71 -6.10 7.73 -6.91
N ASN A 72 -7.23 8.05 -7.54
CA ASN A 72 -7.42 7.85 -8.99
C ASN A 72 -6.47 8.74 -9.81
N LYS A 73 -6.20 9.96 -9.36
CA LYS A 73 -5.22 10.84 -10.01
C LYS A 73 -3.80 10.31 -9.81
N ALA A 74 -3.46 9.88 -8.59
CA ALA A 74 -2.15 9.35 -8.28
C ALA A 74 -1.85 8.04 -9.03
N ILE A 75 -2.82 7.12 -9.14
CA ILE A 75 -2.66 5.85 -9.87
C ILE A 75 -2.55 6.04 -11.38
N ALA A 76 -3.06 7.15 -11.92
CA ALA A 76 -2.84 7.50 -13.32
C ALA A 76 -1.41 7.97 -13.61
N LEU A 77 -0.65 8.35 -12.57
CA LEU A 77 0.71 8.87 -12.68
C LEU A 77 1.79 7.87 -12.24
N ASP A 78 1.40 6.75 -11.62
CA ASP A 78 2.32 5.73 -11.10
C ASP A 78 1.96 4.35 -11.70
N SER A 79 2.96 3.58 -12.10
CA SER A 79 2.78 2.24 -12.66
C SER A 79 2.79 1.11 -11.62
N GLY A 80 3.08 1.44 -10.35
CA GLY A 80 3.19 0.49 -9.26
C GLY A 80 4.39 -0.46 -9.42
N VAL A 81 4.42 -1.49 -8.59
CA VAL A 81 5.40 -2.57 -8.70
C VAL A 81 4.85 -3.62 -9.65
N GLY A 82 5.24 -3.53 -10.92
CA GLY A 82 4.76 -4.43 -11.97
C GLY A 82 3.24 -4.36 -12.19
N GLY A 83 2.65 -3.16 -12.08
CA GLY A 83 1.21 -2.95 -12.25
C GLY A 83 0.36 -3.13 -10.98
N PHE A 84 1.00 -3.37 -9.83
CA PHE A 84 0.33 -3.61 -8.55
C PHE A 84 0.77 -2.63 -7.47
N PHE A 85 -0.08 -2.45 -6.46
CA PHE A 85 0.16 -1.51 -5.37
C PHE A 85 -0.12 -2.16 -4.02
N TYR A 86 0.69 -1.79 -3.02
CA TYR A 86 0.35 -2.02 -1.62
C TYR A 86 -0.73 -1.03 -1.19
N ALA A 87 -1.80 -1.51 -0.58
CA ALA A 87 -2.88 -0.67 -0.05
C ALA A 87 -3.28 -1.10 1.37
N SER A 88 -3.78 -0.14 2.14
CA SER A 88 -4.52 -0.39 3.37
C SER A 88 -6.01 -0.20 3.11
N ILE A 89 -6.84 -1.12 3.60
CA ILE A 89 -8.29 -1.06 3.55
C ILE A 89 -8.90 -1.18 4.95
N HIS A 90 -10.19 -0.94 5.11
CA HIS A 90 -10.90 -1.38 6.31
C HIS A 90 -10.89 -2.90 6.42
N SER A 91 -10.68 -3.44 7.63
CA SER A 91 -10.63 -4.89 7.84
C SER A 91 -12.02 -5.52 7.73
N MET A 92 -12.10 -6.64 7.02
CA MET A 92 -13.30 -7.50 6.92
C MET A 92 -13.33 -8.62 7.98
N THR A 93 -12.31 -8.64 8.84
CA THR A 93 -12.12 -9.65 9.89
C THR A 93 -12.25 -9.03 11.28
N TYR A 94 -11.68 -7.84 11.48
CA TYR A 94 -11.66 -7.14 12.76
C TYR A 94 -12.36 -5.78 12.63
N GLU A 95 -13.44 -5.59 13.38
CA GLU A 95 -14.20 -4.34 13.36
C GLU A 95 -13.34 -3.15 13.80
N GLY A 96 -13.41 -2.03 13.05
CA GLY A 96 -12.63 -0.82 13.32
C GLY A 96 -11.15 -0.89 12.95
N GLY A 97 -10.63 -2.07 12.58
CA GLY A 97 -9.25 -2.27 12.16
C GLY A 97 -8.97 -1.89 10.70
N THR A 98 -7.70 -1.76 10.36
CA THR A 98 -7.24 -1.71 8.96
C THR A 98 -6.56 -3.01 8.56
N HIS A 99 -6.45 -3.27 7.26
CA HIS A 99 -5.88 -4.50 6.72
C HIS A 99 -5.06 -4.20 5.46
N ALA A 100 -3.88 -4.80 5.37
CA ALA A 100 -2.99 -4.65 4.23
C ALA A 100 -3.37 -5.63 3.11
N VAL A 101 -3.41 -5.12 1.88
CA VAL A 101 -3.76 -5.89 0.68
C VAL A 101 -2.90 -5.46 -0.52
N VAL A 102 -2.95 -6.23 -1.61
CA VAL A 102 -2.43 -5.80 -2.92
C VAL A 102 -3.59 -5.50 -3.86
N VAL A 103 -3.52 -4.36 -4.54
CA VAL A 103 -4.52 -3.92 -5.52
C VAL A 103 -3.92 -3.74 -6.92
N ASP A 104 -4.77 -3.81 -7.94
CA ASP A 104 -4.42 -3.45 -9.32
C ASP A 104 -4.63 -1.96 -9.62
N SER A 105 -4.30 -1.52 -10.84
CA SER A 105 -4.51 -0.15 -11.32
C SER A 105 -5.98 0.28 -11.43
N LYS A 106 -6.93 -0.64 -11.22
CA LYS A 106 -8.37 -0.38 -11.16
C LYS A 106 -8.88 -0.37 -9.71
N LEU A 107 -7.98 -0.43 -8.73
CA LEU A 107 -8.27 -0.48 -7.30
C LEU A 107 -9.08 -1.70 -6.88
N ASN A 108 -8.96 -2.82 -7.59
CA ASN A 108 -9.50 -4.11 -7.16
C ASN A 108 -8.47 -4.80 -6.27
N VAL A 109 -8.91 -5.37 -5.15
CA VAL A 109 -8.08 -6.26 -4.34
C VAL A 109 -7.82 -7.54 -5.12
N VAL A 110 -6.57 -7.71 -5.56
CA VAL A 110 -6.11 -8.88 -6.32
C VAL A 110 -5.41 -9.91 -5.44
N HIS A 111 -5.00 -9.50 -4.25
CA HIS A 111 -4.48 -10.38 -3.21
C HIS A 111 -4.82 -9.85 -1.82
N ASP A 112 -5.52 -10.69 -1.07
CA ASP A 112 -5.76 -10.54 0.36
C ASP A 112 -4.84 -11.53 1.10
N PRO A 113 -3.84 -11.06 1.88
CA PRO A 113 -2.93 -11.94 2.58
C PRO A 113 -3.59 -12.67 3.76
N ASN A 114 -4.79 -12.26 4.20
CA ASN A 114 -5.51 -13.01 5.22
C ASN A 114 -5.93 -14.38 4.68
N PRO A 115 -5.71 -15.50 5.42
CA PRO A 115 -6.11 -16.83 4.96
C PRO A 115 -7.61 -16.95 4.63
N ASN A 116 -8.46 -16.11 5.24
CA ASN A 116 -9.89 -16.11 4.97
C ASN A 116 -10.28 -15.38 3.67
N GLN A 117 -9.37 -14.60 3.08
CA GLN A 117 -9.52 -13.87 1.81
C GLN A 117 -10.81 -13.05 1.65
N ARG A 118 -11.39 -12.55 2.76
CA ARG A 118 -12.67 -11.82 2.73
C ARG A 118 -12.61 -10.51 1.95
N ALA A 119 -11.42 -9.93 1.78
CA ALA A 119 -11.25 -8.70 1.01
C ALA A 119 -11.03 -8.94 -0.49
N LEU A 120 -10.85 -10.19 -0.93
CA LEU A 120 -10.54 -10.49 -2.32
C LEU A 120 -11.69 -10.06 -3.25
N GLY A 121 -11.36 -9.32 -4.31
CA GLY A 121 -12.34 -8.79 -5.27
C GLY A 121 -13.11 -7.56 -4.80
N LEU A 122 -12.87 -7.05 -3.58
CA LEU A 122 -13.39 -5.75 -3.18
C LEU A 122 -12.78 -4.64 -4.04
N GLY A 123 -13.58 -3.62 -4.33
CA GLY A 123 -13.17 -2.48 -5.17
C GLY A 123 -12.84 -1.22 -4.37
N ARG A 124 -12.63 -0.13 -5.12
CA ARG A 124 -12.15 1.20 -4.69
C ARG A 124 -12.68 1.76 -3.36
N MET A 125 -13.92 1.44 -2.97
CA MET A 125 -14.61 2.10 -1.85
C MET A 125 -14.01 1.75 -0.48
N GLN A 126 -13.13 0.76 -0.42
CA GLN A 126 -12.55 0.28 0.84
C GLN A 126 -11.12 0.76 1.07
N VAL A 127 -10.47 1.38 0.07
CA VAL A 127 -9.08 1.83 0.17
C VAL A 127 -8.99 3.03 1.11
N VAL A 128 -8.16 2.91 2.15
CA VAL A 128 -7.86 3.93 3.15
C VAL A 128 -6.57 4.66 2.80
N SER A 129 -5.55 3.93 2.36
CA SER A 129 -4.29 4.50 1.88
C SER A 129 -3.60 3.57 0.90
N MET A 130 -2.65 4.11 0.13
CA MET A 130 -1.86 3.35 -0.84
C MET A 130 -0.43 3.87 -0.89
N VAL A 131 0.53 2.97 -1.16
CA VAL A 131 1.92 3.34 -1.42
C VAL A 131 2.10 3.50 -2.93
N PHE A 132 2.68 4.63 -3.32
CA PHE A 132 3.02 5.00 -4.69
C PHE A 132 4.54 4.95 -4.87
N PRO A 133 5.08 3.90 -5.50
CA PRO A 133 6.52 3.64 -5.53
C PRO A 133 7.36 4.70 -6.25
N ASN A 134 6.79 5.40 -7.25
CA ASN A 134 7.50 6.37 -8.07
C ASN A 134 7.42 7.81 -7.52
N GLY A 135 6.79 7.98 -6.36
CA GLY A 135 6.71 9.27 -5.67
C GLY A 135 5.67 10.20 -6.26
N ILE A 136 4.57 10.31 -5.53
CA ILE A 136 3.48 11.24 -5.81
C ILE A 136 3.49 12.38 -4.79
N VAL A 137 3.43 13.61 -5.30
CA VAL A 137 3.31 14.84 -4.51
C VAL A 137 1.88 15.38 -4.64
N ILE A 138 1.30 15.75 -3.50
CA ILE A 138 -0.03 16.35 -3.43
C ILE A 138 0.13 17.83 -3.11
N GLY A 139 -0.21 18.69 -4.06
CA GLY A 139 -0.16 20.14 -3.89
C GLY A 139 -1.29 20.67 -2.99
N LYS A 140 -1.16 21.94 -2.57
CA LYS A 140 -2.08 22.61 -1.65
C LYS A 140 -3.55 22.69 -2.10
N HIS A 141 -3.82 22.44 -3.39
CA HIS A 141 -5.15 22.47 -4.00
C HIS A 141 -5.61 21.11 -4.56
N GLY A 142 -5.01 20.01 -4.10
CA GLY A 142 -5.35 18.66 -4.59
C GLY A 142 -4.85 18.39 -6.01
N SER A 143 -3.88 19.18 -6.49
CA SER A 143 -3.07 18.82 -7.65
C SER A 143 -2.20 17.63 -7.30
N VAL A 144 -2.08 16.69 -8.22
CA VAL A 144 -1.26 15.50 -8.07
C VAL A 144 -0.20 15.53 -9.14
N MET A 145 1.05 15.42 -8.73
CA MET A 145 2.23 15.59 -9.57
C MET A 145 3.19 14.45 -9.24
N LYS A 146 4.07 14.10 -10.18
CA LYS A 146 5.18 13.21 -9.82
C LYS A 146 6.26 14.00 -9.10
N MET A 147 7.02 13.36 -8.21
CA MET A 147 8.13 13.99 -7.51
C MET A 147 9.19 14.55 -8.47
N GLU A 148 9.46 13.84 -9.57
CA GLU A 148 10.42 14.29 -10.61
C GLU A 148 10.06 15.65 -11.22
N GLU A 149 8.76 15.89 -11.46
CA GLU A 149 8.26 17.14 -12.04
C GLU A 149 8.40 18.35 -11.11
N VAL A 150 8.49 18.11 -9.79
CA VAL A 150 8.64 19.19 -8.79
C VAL A 150 10.10 19.60 -8.65
N LEU A 151 11.03 18.67 -8.83
CA LEU A 151 12.46 18.93 -8.69
C LEU A 151 13.03 19.67 -9.91
N ASP A 152 12.43 19.50 -11.09
CA ASP A 152 12.83 20.21 -12.31
C ASP A 152 12.43 21.70 -12.32
N ASP A 153 11.53 22.13 -11.42
CA ASP A 153 11.03 23.50 -11.29
C ASP A 153 11.82 24.37 -10.27
N ILE A 154 12.90 23.84 -9.66
CA ILE A 154 13.74 24.50 -8.63
C ILE A 154 15.17 24.70 -9.14
#